data_AF-A0A9Q8WK57-F1
#
_entry.id   AF-A0A9Q8WK57-F1
#
_cell.length_a   1.000
_cell.length_b   1.000
_cell.length_c   1.000
_cell.angle_alpha   90.00
_cell.angle_beta   90.00
_cell.angle_gamma   90.00
#
_symmetry.space_group_name_H-M   'P 1'
#
loop_
_entity.id
_entity.type
_entity.pdbx_description
1 polymer ?
#
loop_
_entity_poly.entity_id
_entity_poly.type
_entity_poly.pdbx_seq_one_letter_code
_entity_poly.pdbx_strand_id
1 'polypeptide(L)' 'FSNNKPIRLLRFTVVSTLFNNITFYILLTNTPFLYYLRDINKLRVYFNNINNLLVKEDIIVLIICK' A
#
# COMPACT_ATOMS: atom_id res chain seq x y z
N PHE A 1 4.47 8.66 13.82
CA PHE A 1 5.78 8.11 13.37
C PHE A 1 6.90 8.95 13.96
N SER A 2 7.40 8.67 15.18
CA SER A 2 8.36 9.58 15.85
C SER A 2 9.45 8.91 16.70
N ASN A 3 9.69 7.61 16.56
CA ASN A 3 10.62 6.92 17.48
C ASN A 3 12.01 6.62 16.89
N ASN A 4 12.38 7.14 15.71
CA ASN A 4 13.69 6.89 15.07
C ASN A 4 14.13 5.42 14.97
N LYS A 5 13.22 4.46 15.20
CA LYS A 5 13.49 3.04 15.06
C LYS A 5 13.53 2.71 13.57
N PRO A 6 14.55 2.00 13.09
CA PRO A 6 14.62 1.60 11.69
C PRO A 6 13.38 0.77 11.35
N ILE A 7 12.65 1.21 10.33
CA ILE A 7 11.49 0.47 9.83
C ILE A 7 12.03 -0.75 9.10
N ARG A 8 11.65 -1.94 9.57
CA ARG A 8 12.08 -3.19 8.96
C ARG A 8 11.06 -3.64 7.91
N LEU A 9 11.52 -3.86 6.68
CA LEU A 9 10.71 -4.50 5.65
C LEU A 9 10.48 -5.97 6.03
N LEU A 10 9.23 -6.39 6.14
CA LEU A 10 8.87 -7.80 6.35
C LEU A 10 8.78 -8.55 5.02
N ARG A 11 8.01 -7.99 4.09
CA ARG A 11 7.66 -8.62 2.83
C ARG A 11 7.21 -7.57 1.84
N PHE A 12 7.25 -7.88 0.56
CA PHE A 12 6.51 -7.12 -0.44
C PHE A 12 5.60 -8.06 -1.22
N THR A 13 4.52 -7.51 -1.76
CA THR A 13 3.62 -8.21 -2.68
C THR A 13 3.35 -7.32 -3.88
N VAL A 14 3.14 -7.92 -5.05
CA VAL A 14 2.75 -7.20 -6.26
C VAL A 14 1.29 -7.54 -6.51
N VAL A 15 0.45 -6.50 -6.55
CA VAL A 15 -0.97 -6.65 -6.87
C VAL A 15 -1.19 -6.06 -8.26
N SER A 16 -1.64 -6.91 -9.19
CA SER A 16 -2.10 -6.45 -10.49
C SER A 16 -3.45 -5.75 -10.32
N THR A 17 -3.50 -4.48 -10.68
CA THR A 17 -4.74 -3.67 -10.66
C THR A 17 -5.08 -3.20 -12.06
N LEU A 18 -6.28 -2.66 -12.24
CA LEU A 18 -6.72 -2.00 -13.47
C LEU A 18 -5.82 -0.81 -13.87
N PHE A 19 -5.05 -0.26 -12.93
CA PHE A 19 -4.21 0.90 -13.17
C PHE A 19 -2.79 0.52 -13.59
N ASN A 20 -2.21 -0.49 -12.92
CA ASN A 20 -0.93 -1.12 -13.23
C ASN A 20 -0.66 -2.25 -12.23
N ASN A 21 0.48 -2.91 -12.36
CA ASN A 21 1.10 -3.67 -11.28
C ASN A 21 1.59 -2.71 -10.20
N ILE A 22 1.09 -2.89 -8.98
CA ILE A 22 1.39 -2.05 -7.84
C ILE A 22 2.17 -2.87 -6.82
N THR A 23 3.35 -2.38 -6.41
CA THR A 23 4.16 -3.03 -5.38
C THR A 23 3.81 -2.48 -4.02
N PHE A 24 3.39 -3.37 -3.14
CA PHE A 24 3.01 -3.13 -1.76
C PHE A 24 4.12 -3.62 -0.84
N TYR A 25 4.71 -2.73 -0.05
CA TYR A 25 5.69 -3.10 0.98
C TYR A 25 5.00 -3.21 2.33
N ILE A 26 5.11 -4.38 2.96
CA ILE A 26 4.62 -4.66 4.31
C ILE A 26 5.75 -4.38 5.29
N LEU A 27 5.55 -3.39 6.14
CA LEU A 27 6.55 -2.91 7.09
C LEU A 27 6.21 -3.42 8.49
N LEU A 28 7.21 -3.94 9.21
CA LEU A 28 7.05 -4.29 10.63
C LEU A 28 7.02 -3.00 11.43
N THR A 29 5.81 -2.55 11.79
CA THR A 29 5.61 -1.44 12.70
C THR A 29 4.59 -1.83 13.77
N ASN A 30 4.47 -1.04 14.83
CA ASN A 30 3.47 -1.27 15.88
C ASN A 30 2.02 -1.24 15.33
N THR A 31 1.82 -0.76 14.11
CA THR A 31 0.58 -0.90 13.34
C THR A 31 0.86 -1.81 12.12
N PRO A 32 0.31 -3.04 12.09
CA PRO A 32 0.75 -4.08 11.13
C PRO A 32 0.39 -3.85 9.66
N PHE A 33 -0.17 -2.70 9.28
CA PHE A 33 -0.79 -2.50 7.97
C PHE A 33 -0.32 -1.25 7.20
N LEU A 34 0.91 -0.76 7.44
CA LEU A 34 1.43 0.30 6.59
C LEU A 34 1.92 -0.28 5.27
N TYR A 35 1.01 -0.32 4.31
CA TYR A 35 1.34 -0.56 2.92
C TYR A 35 2.01 0.68 2.34
N TYR A 36 3.34 0.64 2.21
CA TYR A 36 4.03 1.64 1.41
C TYR A 36 3.85 1.26 -0.06
N LEU A 37 3.21 2.15 -0.81
CA LEU A 37 3.06 2.03 -2.24
C LEU A 37 4.18 2.80 -2.91
N ARG A 38 4.95 2.11 -3.75
CA ARG A 38 5.86 2.79 -4.68
C ARG A 38 5.03 3.38 -5.82
N ASP A 39 5.37 4.58 -6.26
CA ASP A 39 4.76 5.26 -7.41
C ASP A 39 3.31 5.77 -7.24
N ILE A 40 2.79 5.93 -6.00
CA ILE A 40 1.49 6.58 -5.69
C ILE A 40 1.28 7.85 -6.51
N ASN A 41 2.23 8.79 -6.40
CA ASN A 41 2.15 10.10 -7.04
C ASN A 41 2.18 10.00 -8.57
N LYS A 42 2.93 9.03 -9.10
CA LYS A 42 3.04 8.77 -10.54
C LYS A 42 1.74 8.16 -11.10
N LEU A 43 1.09 7.29 -10.33
CA LEU A 43 -0.15 6.63 -10.71
C LEU A 43 -1.41 7.44 -10.32
N ARG A 44 -1.24 8.53 -9.57
CA ARG A 44 -2.31 9.37 -8.99
C ARG A 44 -3.35 8.54 -8.21
N VAL A 45 -2.90 7.47 -7.57
CA VAL A 45 -3.73 6.60 -6.74
C VAL A 45 -3.46 6.91 -5.28
N TYR A 46 -4.43 6.76 -4.39
CA TYR A 46 -4.17 6.72 -2.95
C TYR A 46 -4.71 5.41 -2.36
N PHE A 47 -4.12 5.00 -1.24
CA PHE A 47 -4.52 3.77 -0.56
C PHE A 47 -5.27 4.11 0.72
N ASN A 48 -6.54 3.73 0.79
CA ASN A 48 -7.33 3.74 2.01
C ASN A 48 -7.02 2.44 2.77
N ASN A 49 -6.08 2.55 3.70
CA ASN A 49 -5.61 1.49 4.58
C ASN A 49 -6.63 1.03 5.63
N ILE A 50 -7.69 1.81 5.92
CA ILE A 50 -8.76 1.39 6.84
C ILE A 50 -9.64 0.34 6.17
N ASN A 51 -9.98 0.57 4.90
CA ASN A 51 -10.88 -0.30 4.13
C ASN A 51 -10.13 -1.22 3.14
N ASN A 52 -8.79 -1.16 3.11
CA ASN A 52 -7.94 -1.83 2.11
C ASN A 52 -8.36 -1.53 0.65
N LEU A 53 -8.67 -0.27 0.36
CA LEU A 53 -9.08 0.17 -0.98
C LEU A 53 -7.98 0.96 -1.66
N LEU A 54 -7.71 0.65 -2.93
CA LEU A 54 -6.93 1.50 -3.81
C LEU A 54 -7.90 2.36 -4.63
N VAL A 55 -7.77 3.68 -4.51
CA VAL A 55 -8.69 4.63 -5.11
C VAL A 55 -7.93 5.49 -6.12
N LYS A 56 -8.50 5.66 -7.30
CA LYS A 56 -8.03 6.57 -8.34
C LYS A 56 -9.24 7.23 -8.98
N GLU A 57 -9.40 8.53 -8.76
CA GLU A 57 -10.58 9.27 -9.25
C GLU A 57 -11.86 8.53 -8.82
N ASP A 58 -12.69 8.08 -9.76
CA ASP A 58 -13.95 7.35 -9.50
C ASP A 58 -13.80 5.82 -9.46
N ILE A 59 -12.59 5.30 -9.67
CA ILE A 59 -12.33 3.86 -9.71
C ILE A 59 -11.81 3.41 -8.34
N ILE A 60 -12.53 2.43 -7.76
CA ILE A 60 -12.21 1.84 -6.46
C ILE A 60 -11.89 0.36 -6.67
N VAL A 61 -10.71 -0.05 -6.20
CA VAL A 61 -10.25 -1.45 -6.26
C VAL A 61 -10.05 -1.97 -4.83
N LEU A 62 -10.76 -3.03 -4.48
CA LEU A 62 -10.54 -3.75 -3.22
C LEU A 62 -9.27 -4.59 -3.31
N ILE A 63 -8.35 -4.39 -2.36
CA ILE A 63 -7.13 -5.18 -2.27
C ILE A 63 -7.37 -6.31 -1.26
N ILE A 64 -7.38 -7.55 -1.74
CA ILE A 64 -7.43 -8.75 -0.90
C ILE A 64 -6.07 -9.45 -1.01
N CYS A 65 -5.31 -9.50 0.10
CA CYS A 65 -4.11 -10.32 0.17
C CYS A 65 -4.51 -11.76 0.53
N LYS A 66 -4.15 -12.72 -0.33
CA LYS A 66 -4.22 -14.16 -0.04
C LYS A 66 -2.96 -14.63 0.68
#